data_AF-A0A418ZUX1-F1
#
_entry.id   AF-A0A418ZUX1-F1
#
_cell.length_a   1.000
_cell.length_b   1.000
_cell.length_c   1.000
_cell.angle_alpha   90.00
_cell.angle_beta   90.00
_cell.angle_gamma   90.00
#
_symmetry.space_group_name_H-M   'P 1'
#
loop_
_entity.id
_entity.type
_entity.pdbx_description
1 polymer ?
#
loop_
_entity_poly.entity_id
_entity_poly.type
_entity_poly.pdbx_seq_one_letter_code
_entity_poly.pdbx_strand_id
1 'polypeptide(L)'
;MRGWMILAALTVAGCGEHRGWNPNYQFGNDRYGQYLAAREAALISGERPASTIAIARPILAPTPARIAGQDPVPVPATMGVRVAAP
;
A
#
# COMPACT_ATOMS: atom_id res chain seq x y z
N MET A 1 31.19 -12.43 26.91
CA MET A 1 31.14 -13.23 25.66
C MET A 1 29.70 -13.48 25.20
N ARG A 2 28.89 -14.28 25.92
CA ARG A 2 27.51 -14.63 25.49
C ARG A 2 26.54 -13.45 25.39
N GLY A 3 26.60 -12.49 26.31
CA GLY A 3 25.76 -11.28 26.24
C GLY A 3 26.05 -10.37 25.05
N TRP A 4 27.32 -10.29 24.63
CA TRP A 4 27.72 -9.52 23.44
C TRP A 4 27.22 -10.18 22.15
N MET A 5 27.22 -11.52 22.08
CA MET A 5 26.63 -12.24 20.95
C MET A 5 25.12 -12.05 20.85
N ILE A 6 24.41 -12.00 21.99
CA ILE A 6 22.97 -11.75 22.02
C ILE A 6 22.65 -10.32 21.55
N LEU A 7 23.39 -9.32 22.02
CA LEU A 7 23.23 -7.94 21.58
C LEU A 7 23.52 -7.79 20.08
N ALA A 8 24.59 -8.39 19.57
CA ALA A 8 24.90 -8.39 18.14
C ALA A 8 23.81 -9.08 17.30
N ALA A 9 23.24 -10.18 17.78
CA ALA A 9 22.14 -10.86 17.08
C ALA A 9 20.87 -10.02 17.05
N LEU A 10 20.52 -9.35 18.16
CA LEU A 10 19.35 -8.47 18.24
C LEU A 10 19.50 -7.21 17.38
N THR A 11 20.70 -6.60 17.35
CA THR A 11 20.94 -5.42 16.50
C THR A 11 20.90 -5.76 15.02
N VAL A 12 21.43 -6.93 14.61
CA VAL A 12 21.33 -7.40 13.22
C VAL A 12 19.88 -7.76 12.86
N ALA A 13 19.12 -8.38 13.76
CA ALA A 13 17.73 -8.74 13.52
C ALA A 13 16.78 -7.53 13.46
N GLY A 14 16.98 -6.51 14.31
CA GLY A 14 16.17 -5.29 14.31
C GLY A 14 16.57 -4.26 13.23
N CYS A 15 17.73 -4.42 12.60
CA CYS A 15 18.18 -3.53 11.55
C CYS A 15 17.50 -3.90 10.22
N GLY A 16 16.34 -3.29 9.95
CA GLY A 16 15.69 -3.33 8.64
C GLY A 16 14.33 -4.02 8.57
N GLU A 17 13.75 -4.42 9.70
CA GLU A 17 12.38 -4.96 9.76
C GLU A 17 11.32 -3.99 9.19
N HIS A 18 11.53 -2.69 9.37
CA HIS A 18 10.71 -1.60 8.81
C HIS A 18 11.12 -1.21 7.37
N ARG A 19 12.17 -1.83 6.81
CA ARG A 19 12.61 -1.68 5.41
C ARG A 19 12.21 -2.89 4.56
N GLY A 20 11.08 -3.51 4.87
CA GLY A 20 10.51 -4.55 4.02
C GLY A 20 10.32 -4.09 2.57
N TRP A 21 10.38 -5.03 1.64
CA TRP A 21 10.24 -4.75 0.20
C TRP A 21 8.84 -4.23 -0.18
N ASN A 22 7.86 -4.37 0.71
CA ASN A 22 6.55 -3.78 0.51
C ASN A 22 6.57 -2.30 0.94
N PRO A 23 6.47 -1.36 -0.02
CA PRO A 23 6.53 0.07 0.26
C PRO A 23 5.38 0.57 1.14
N ASN A 24 4.29 -0.21 1.30
CA ASN A 24 3.17 0.16 2.18
C ASN A 24 3.49 0.03 3.68
N TYR A 25 4.55 -0.70 4.06
CA TYR A 25 4.98 -0.86 5.45
C TYR A 25 6.18 0.02 5.81
N GLN A 26 6.55 0.97 4.94
CA GLN A 26 7.64 1.90 5.20
C GLN A 26 7.12 3.13 5.93
N PHE A 27 7.66 3.42 7.11
CA PHE A 27 7.37 4.64 7.86
C PHE A 27 8.24 5.80 7.34
N GLY A 28 7.93 6.26 6.13
CA GLY A 28 8.62 7.39 5.50
C GLY A 28 8.46 8.70 6.29
N ASN A 29 9.29 9.71 6.00
CA ASN A 29 9.16 11.04 6.60
C ASN A 29 8.09 11.92 5.89
N ASP A 30 7.13 11.30 5.21
CA ASP A 30 6.03 11.97 4.53
C ASP A 30 4.75 11.93 5.38
N ARG A 31 3.69 12.59 4.92
CA ARG A 31 2.42 12.63 5.66
C ARG A 31 1.80 11.24 5.84
N TYR A 32 2.03 10.34 4.90
CA TYR A 32 1.51 8.98 4.96
C TYR A 32 2.27 8.15 6.01
N GLY A 33 3.59 8.25 6.08
CA GLY A 33 4.40 7.60 7.11
C GLY A 33 4.11 8.12 8.52
N GLN A 34 3.88 9.43 8.67
CA GLN A 34 3.41 10.01 9.94
C GLN A 34 2.05 9.45 10.37
N TYR A 35 1.11 9.31 9.42
CA TYR A 35 -0.18 8.67 9.66
C TYR A 35 -0.02 7.21 10.10
N LEU A 36 0.85 6.43 9.44
CA LEU A 36 1.10 5.04 9.81
C LEU A 36 1.67 4.92 11.22
N ALA A 37 2.66 5.74 11.58
CA ALA A 37 3.27 5.72 12.91
C ALA A 37 2.26 6.08 14.01
N ALA A 38 1.46 7.12 13.80
CA ALA A 38 0.41 7.53 14.73
C ALA A 38 -0.68 6.45 14.88
N ARG A 39 -1.05 5.78 13.78
CA ARG A 39 -2.02 4.69 13.80
C ARG A 39 -1.50 3.48 14.58
N GLU A 40 -0.23 3.12 14.40
CA GLU A 40 0.37 2.00 15.12
C GLU A 40 0.43 2.28 16.63
N ALA A 41 0.84 3.49 17.02
CA ALA A 41 0.83 3.91 18.41
C ALA A 41 -0.58 3.86 19.03
N ALA A 42 -1.61 4.32 18.29
CA ALA A 42 -3.00 4.25 18.73
C ALA A 42 -3.50 2.81 18.90
N LEU A 43 -3.16 1.92 17.97
CA LEU A 43 -3.55 0.51 18.04
C LEU A 43 -2.92 -0.21 19.24
N ILE A 44 -1.67 0.10 19.58
CA ILE A 44 -0.96 -0.49 20.73
C ILE A 44 -1.47 0.07 22.05
N SER A 45 -1.78 1.36 22.11
CA SER A 45 -2.25 2.04 23.32
C SER A 45 -3.75 1.87 23.60
N GLY A 46 -4.51 1.34 22.63
CA GLY A 46 -5.98 1.26 22.71
C GLY A 46 -6.69 2.60 22.47
N GLU A 47 -5.97 3.62 22.01
CA GLU A 47 -6.54 4.89 21.60
C GLU A 47 -7.23 4.77 20.24
N ARG A 48 -8.10 5.74 19.92
CA ARG A 48 -8.75 5.79 18.61
C ARG A 48 -7.76 6.25 17.54
N PRO A 49 -7.48 5.44 16.50
CA PRO A 49 -6.58 5.86 15.43
C PRO A 49 -7.21 6.96 14.57
N ALA A 50 -6.35 7.75 13.91
CA ALA A 50 -6.79 8.75 12.94
C ALA A 50 -7.63 8.10 11.83
N SER A 51 -8.80 8.67 11.55
CA SER A 51 -9.73 8.16 10.52
C SER A 51 -9.41 8.65 9.10
N THR A 52 -8.54 9.66 8.97
CA THR A 52 -8.22 10.29 7.69
C THR A 52 -6.85 9.83 7.21
N ILE A 53 -6.81 9.20 6.03
CA ILE A 53 -5.59 8.68 5.42
C ILE A 53 -5.00 9.75 4.49
N ALA A 54 -3.75 10.15 4.74
CA ALA A 54 -3.03 11.07 3.87
C ALA A 54 -2.58 10.36 2.60
N ILE A 55 -3.37 10.43 1.53
CA ILE A 55 -3.05 9.82 0.24
C ILE A 55 -2.22 10.79 -0.61
N ALA A 56 -1.02 10.40 -1.04
CA ALA A 56 -0.25 11.15 -2.04
C ALA A 56 -0.90 10.95 -3.42
N ARG A 57 -1.47 12.01 -4.00
CA ARG A 57 -2.11 11.97 -5.32
C ARG A 57 -1.09 12.37 -6.39
N PRO A 58 -1.19 11.79 -7.58
CA PRO A 58 -1.58 12.62 -8.71
C PRO A 58 -3.07 12.41 -8.93
N ILE A 59 -3.84 13.49 -8.93
CA ILE A 59 -5.27 13.46 -9.26
C ILE A 59 -5.37 13.34 -10.78
N LEU A 60 -5.00 12.21 -11.36
CA LEU A 60 -5.46 11.85 -12.69
C LEU A 60 -6.85 11.24 -12.54
N ALA A 61 -7.79 12.04 -12.03
CA ALA A 61 -9.20 11.70 -12.18
C ALA A 61 -9.45 11.59 -13.69
N PRO A 62 -10.03 10.49 -14.19
CA PRO A 62 -10.36 10.37 -15.59
C PRO A 62 -11.29 11.53 -15.95
N THR A 63 -11.01 12.21 -17.06
CA THR A 63 -11.92 13.23 -17.58
C THR A 63 -13.25 12.57 -17.94
N PRO A 64 -14.37 13.31 -17.97
CA PRO A 64 -15.65 12.78 -18.48
C PRO A 64 -15.48 12.11 -19.86
N ALA A 65 -14.61 12.64 -20.72
CA ALA A 65 -14.29 12.05 -22.02
C ALA A 65 -13.56 10.68 -21.91
N ARG A 66 -12.70 10.47 -20.91
CA ARG A 66 -12.11 9.14 -20.64
C ARG A 66 -13.12 8.18 -20.02
N ILE A 67 -14.08 8.69 -19.26
CA ILE A 67 -15.15 7.88 -18.63
C ILE A 67 -16.16 7.42 -19.68
N ALA A 68 -16.51 8.27 -20.64
CA ALA A 68 -17.50 7.99 -21.68
C ALA A 68 -17.12 6.82 -22.61
N GLY A 69 -15.85 6.39 -22.61
CA GLY A 69 -15.36 5.37 -23.53
C GLY A 69 -15.25 5.90 -24.96
N GLN A 70 -15.02 4.99 -25.92
CA GLN A 70 -15.03 5.33 -27.34
C GLN A 70 -16.44 5.15 -27.91
N ASP A 71 -16.85 6.04 -28.80
CA ASP A 71 -18.07 5.93 -29.60
C ASP A 71 -17.71 6.01 -31.10
N PRO A 72 -17.91 4.95 -31.89
CA PRO A 72 -18.49 3.67 -31.49
C PRO A 72 -17.55 2.84 -30.60
N VAL A 73 -18.13 2.07 -29.68
CA VAL A 73 -17.39 1.09 -28.88
C VAL A 73 -16.83 0.03 -29.85
N PRO A 74 -15.50 -0.18 -29.92
CA PRO A 74 -14.92 -1.21 -30.77
C PRO A 74 -15.47 -2.59 -30.39
N VAL A 75 -15.82 -3.39 -31.40
CA VAL A 75 -16.26 -4.77 -31.19
C VAL A 75 -15.14 -5.56 -30.49
N PRO A 76 -15.37 -6.12 -29.28
CA PRO A 76 -14.36 -6.93 -28.61
C PRO A 76 -14.01 -8.15 -29.45
N ALA A 77 -12.73 -8.54 -29.49
CA ALA A 77 -12.27 -9.72 -30.22
C ALA A 77 -12.94 -11.04 -29.79
N THR A 78 -13.59 -11.04 -28.62
CA THR A 78 -14.32 -12.18 -28.04
C THR A 78 -15.80 -12.19 -28.41
N MET A 79 -16.32 -11.18 -29.10
CA MET A 79 -17.73 -11.15 -29.49
C MET A 79 -18.02 -12.33 -30.44
N GLY A 80 -18.89 -13.24 -30.02
CA GLY A 80 -19.26 -14.44 -30.78
C GLY A 80 -18.40 -15.69 -30.51
N VAL A 81 -17.39 -15.61 -29.64
CA VAL A 81 -16.63 -16.79 -29.21
C VAL A 81 -17.50 -17.62 -28.25
N ARG A 82 -18.06 -18.72 -28.74
CA ARG A 82 -18.72 -19.72 -27.89
C ARG A 82 -17.64 -20.52 -27.15
N VAL A 83 -17.53 -20.32 -25.84
CA VAL A 83 -16.78 -21.25 -24.98
C VAL A 83 -17.55 -22.56 -24.99
N ALA A 84 -16.96 -23.62 -25.57
CA ALA A 84 -17.52 -24.96 -25.41
C ALA A 84 -17.47 -25.30 -23.91
N ALA A 85 -18.64 -25.52 -23.31
CA ALA A 85 -18.72 -26.02 -21.94
C ALA A 85 -18.09 -27.44 -21.90
N PRO A 86 -17.34 -27.78 -20.83
CA PRO A 86 -16.74 -29.09 -20.66
C PRO A 86 -17.79 -30.20 -20.50
#